data_AF-A0A5D0NX31-F1
#
_entry.id   AF-A0A5D0NX31-F1
#
_cell.length_a   1.000
_cell.length_b   1.000
_cell.length_c   1.000
_cell.angle_alpha   90.00
_cell.angle_beta   90.00
_cell.angle_gamma   90.00
#
_symmetry.space_group_name_H-M   'P 1'
#
loop_
_entity.id
_entity.type
_entity.pdbx_description
1 polymer ?
#
loop_
_entity_poly.entity_id
_entity_poly.type
_entity_poly.pdbx_seq_one_letter_code
_entity_poly.pdbx_strand_id
1 'polypeptide(L)'
;MDIISRAEWGARAPRARSTVTWAERSEFVVHYSEGPTTQSVRSIQDFHMDDRNWADIGYNFLVGVDGRVYEGRGWLVVGAHAPGHNTSGIGVCMIGRDGDATPAAKRAIRAVYDEAVRRAGRSLRKLGHRDVYSTNCPGDQLYAWVRDGMPADDIEEDDMPDYVSVGMDQSQELPAGQWVTVNWGKEYGDSAHHHWDKGGPSLVIGPARYALTANVRVEGLPPGTELQARAIEHAESGGDVSAGPIAEYVASEGATFVHYSLPADMVGKGYRVRFQVVHFGAGTGRVASGSAKCLVWPT
;
A
#
# COMPACT_ATOMS: atom_id res chain seq x y z
N MET A 1 14.31 7.57 -2.53
CA MET A 1 14.76 6.19 -2.80
C MET A 1 15.87 5.87 -1.82
N ASP A 2 15.77 4.73 -1.15
CA ASP A 2 16.81 4.24 -0.25
C ASP A 2 17.70 3.24 -0.99
N ILE A 3 19.03 3.35 -0.84
CA ILE A 3 20.01 2.47 -1.49
C ILE A 3 20.89 1.91 -0.41
N ILE A 4 20.87 0.58 -0.27
CA ILE A 4 21.75 -0.16 0.64
C ILE A 4 23.17 0.00 0.12
N SER A 5 23.96 0.80 0.84
CA SER A 5 25.32 1.16 0.46
C SER A 5 26.25 -0.05 0.50
N ARG A 6 27.38 0.07 -0.19
CA ARG A 6 28.45 -0.93 -0.14
C ARG A 6 28.87 -1.33 1.27
N ALA A 7 28.88 -0.39 2.21
CA ALA A 7 29.23 -0.67 3.60
C ALA A 7 28.17 -1.55 4.27
N GLU A 8 26.89 -1.24 4.07
CA GLU A 8 25.76 -1.92 4.73
C GLU A 8 25.61 -3.38 4.30
N TRP A 9 25.84 -3.71 3.02
CA TRP A 9 25.79 -5.11 2.57
C TRP A 9 27.12 -5.85 2.71
N GLY A 10 28.18 -5.21 3.24
CA GLY A 10 29.47 -5.85 3.51
C GLY A 10 30.32 -6.08 2.26
N ALA A 11 30.36 -5.11 1.35
CA ALA A 11 31.15 -5.17 0.13
C ALA A 11 32.66 -5.29 0.39
N ARG A 12 33.32 -6.12 -0.41
CA ARG A 12 34.79 -6.08 -0.52
C ARG A 12 35.22 -4.78 -1.20
N ALA A 13 36.44 -4.37 -0.88
CA ALA A 13 37.11 -3.30 -1.62
C ALA A 13 37.40 -3.79 -3.05
N PRO A 14 37.14 -2.96 -4.09
CA PRO A 14 37.46 -3.34 -5.45
C PRO A 14 38.96 -3.28 -5.71
N ARG A 15 39.46 -4.14 -6.61
CA ARG A 15 40.87 -4.19 -7.01
C ARG A 15 41.29 -3.00 -7.87
N ALA A 16 40.34 -2.42 -8.63
CA ALA A 16 40.55 -1.23 -9.45
C ALA A 16 39.23 -0.49 -9.69
N ARG A 17 39.30 0.80 -10.00
CA ARG A 17 38.15 1.64 -10.35
C ARG A 17 38.51 2.61 -11.47
N SER A 18 37.63 2.71 -12.45
CA SER A 18 37.66 3.76 -13.48
C SER A 18 36.38 4.56 -13.38
N THR A 19 36.49 5.88 -13.40
CA THR A 19 35.35 6.79 -13.25
C THR A 19 34.89 7.34 -14.60
N VAL A 20 33.64 7.76 -14.66
CA VAL A 20 33.02 8.46 -15.78
C VAL A 20 32.23 9.65 -15.29
N THR A 21 31.88 10.55 -16.19
CA THR A 21 31.03 11.71 -15.94
C THR A 21 29.58 11.42 -16.35
N TRP A 22 28.64 12.23 -15.87
CA TRP A 22 27.26 12.18 -16.35
C TRP A 22 27.13 12.46 -17.85
N ALA A 23 28.05 13.25 -18.42
CA ALA A 23 28.09 13.52 -19.86
C ALA A 23 28.36 12.27 -20.70
N GLU A 24 29.08 11.30 -20.15
CA GLU A 24 29.37 10.02 -20.81
C GLU A 24 28.24 9.00 -20.61
N ARG A 25 27.36 9.16 -19.62
CA ARG A 25 26.21 8.28 -19.39
C ARG A 25 25.07 8.58 -20.36
N SER A 26 24.70 7.61 -21.19
CA SER A 26 23.62 7.72 -22.18
C SER A 26 22.68 6.51 -22.21
N GLU A 27 23.01 5.45 -21.48
CA GLU A 27 22.32 4.16 -21.52
C GLU A 27 22.00 3.66 -20.10
N PHE A 28 20.89 2.95 -19.97
CA PHE A 28 20.46 2.25 -18.77
C PHE A 28 20.12 0.82 -19.16
N VAL A 29 20.94 -0.13 -18.72
CA VAL A 29 20.91 -1.52 -19.19
C VAL A 29 20.41 -2.42 -18.08
N VAL A 30 19.27 -3.09 -18.30
CA VAL A 30 18.66 -4.02 -17.35
C VAL A 30 19.15 -5.45 -17.59
N HIS A 31 19.49 -6.11 -16.49
CA HIS A 31 19.99 -7.48 -16.41
C HIS A 31 19.15 -8.31 -15.42
N TYR A 32 19.24 -9.63 -15.52
CA TYR A 32 19.07 -10.51 -14.36
C TYR A 32 20.42 -11.12 -13.98
N SER A 33 20.48 -11.80 -12.83
CA SER A 33 21.68 -12.51 -12.38
C SER A 33 21.76 -13.97 -12.82
N GLU A 34 20.66 -14.54 -13.31
CA GLU A 34 20.53 -15.96 -13.70
C GLU A 34 20.82 -16.92 -12.54
N GLY A 35 20.37 -16.56 -11.33
CA GLY A 35 20.57 -17.36 -10.13
C GLY A 35 19.35 -17.35 -9.22
N PRO A 36 19.37 -18.01 -8.05
CA PRO A 36 18.23 -18.03 -7.15
C PRO A 36 17.96 -16.63 -6.58
N THR A 37 16.69 -16.30 -6.34
CA THR A 37 16.27 -15.01 -5.74
C THR A 37 16.84 -14.76 -4.34
N THR A 38 17.27 -15.82 -3.67
CA THR A 38 17.90 -15.79 -2.33
C THR A 38 19.40 -15.54 -2.36
N GLN A 39 20.04 -15.47 -3.54
CA GLN A 39 21.47 -15.21 -3.60
C GLN A 39 21.81 -13.82 -3.05
N SER A 40 22.90 -13.74 -2.31
CA SER A 40 23.36 -12.47 -1.75
C SER A 40 24.12 -11.64 -2.80
N VAL A 41 24.08 -10.31 -2.65
CA VAL A 41 24.94 -9.41 -3.45
C VAL A 41 26.42 -9.73 -3.25
N ARG A 42 26.80 -10.12 -2.03
CA ARG A 42 28.16 -10.52 -1.70
C ARG A 42 28.62 -11.74 -2.49
N SER A 43 27.81 -12.78 -2.61
CA SER A 43 28.15 -13.97 -3.42
C SER A 43 28.31 -13.63 -4.91
N ILE A 44 27.56 -12.67 -5.44
CA ILE A 44 27.74 -12.20 -6.82
C ILE A 44 29.06 -11.44 -6.98
N GLN A 45 29.42 -10.61 -5.99
CA GLN A 45 30.72 -9.92 -5.97
C GLN A 45 31.87 -10.93 -5.91
N ASP A 46 31.79 -11.92 -5.02
CA ASP A 46 32.83 -12.94 -4.85
C ASP A 46 33.04 -13.73 -6.15
N PHE A 47 31.96 -14.21 -6.79
CA PHE A 47 32.02 -14.88 -8.09
C PHE A 47 32.68 -14.00 -9.18
N HIS A 48 32.31 -12.72 -9.26
CA HIS A 48 32.91 -11.81 -10.24
C HIS A 48 34.40 -11.56 -9.99
N MET A 49 34.82 -11.41 -8.73
CA MET A 49 36.20 -11.10 -8.40
C MET A 49 37.12 -12.31 -8.40
N ASP A 50 36.64 -13.44 -7.89
CA ASP A 50 37.48 -14.62 -7.66
C ASP A 50 37.45 -15.56 -8.87
N ASP A 51 36.28 -15.80 -9.47
CA ASP A 51 36.17 -16.72 -10.62
C ASP A 51 36.35 -16.02 -11.97
N ARG A 52 35.79 -14.80 -12.13
CA ARG A 52 35.94 -14.02 -13.38
C ARG A 52 37.12 -13.07 -13.39
N ASN A 53 37.85 -12.96 -12.29
CA ASN A 53 38.99 -12.07 -12.12
C ASN A 53 38.68 -10.59 -12.42
N TRP A 54 37.45 -10.15 -12.19
CA TRP A 54 37.05 -8.76 -12.38
C TRP A 54 37.52 -7.89 -11.21
N ALA A 55 37.60 -6.58 -11.45
CA ALA A 55 38.00 -5.62 -10.42
C ALA A 55 36.97 -5.49 -9.28
N ASP A 56 35.69 -5.76 -9.56
CA ASP A 56 34.56 -5.66 -8.64
C ASP A 56 33.33 -6.38 -9.24
N ILE A 57 32.23 -6.41 -8.50
CA ILE A 57 30.89 -6.78 -9.01
C ILE A 57 30.57 -6.06 -10.32
N GLY A 58 30.06 -6.76 -11.34
CA GLY A 58 29.97 -6.20 -12.70
C GLY A 58 28.93 -5.10 -12.90
N TYR A 59 27.93 -5.01 -12.01
CA TYR A 59 26.79 -4.11 -12.15
C TYR A 59 26.97 -2.82 -11.35
N ASN A 60 26.33 -1.74 -11.80
CA ASN A 60 26.28 -0.47 -11.07
C ASN A 60 25.34 -0.56 -9.87
N PHE A 61 24.18 -1.20 -10.06
CA PHE A 61 23.20 -1.48 -9.00
C PHE A 61 22.63 -2.89 -9.14
N LEU A 62 22.16 -3.43 -8.02
CA LEU A 62 21.44 -4.69 -7.96
C LEU A 62 20.10 -4.49 -7.26
N VAL A 63 19.09 -5.25 -7.66
CA VAL A 63 17.73 -5.16 -7.14
C VAL A 63 17.23 -6.54 -6.73
N GLY A 64 16.81 -6.69 -5.48
CA GLY A 64 16.15 -7.90 -5.00
C GLY A 64 14.70 -7.98 -5.50
N VAL A 65 14.13 -9.20 -5.49
CA VAL A 65 12.70 -9.41 -5.77
C VAL A 65 11.76 -8.74 -4.76
N ASP A 66 12.29 -8.33 -3.62
CA ASP A 66 11.61 -7.55 -2.57
C ASP A 66 11.65 -6.03 -2.83
N GLY A 67 12.30 -5.57 -3.91
CA GLY A 67 12.45 -4.16 -4.24
C GLY A 67 13.60 -3.46 -3.51
N ARG A 68 14.43 -4.16 -2.73
CA ARG A 68 15.63 -3.57 -2.13
C ARG A 68 16.67 -3.29 -3.21
N VAL A 69 17.25 -2.09 -3.18
CA VAL A 69 18.31 -1.69 -4.10
C VAL A 69 19.65 -1.63 -3.39
N TYR A 70 20.64 -2.29 -3.99
CA TYR A 70 22.00 -2.40 -3.48
C TYR A 70 22.96 -1.65 -4.38
N GLU A 71 23.83 -0.86 -3.77
CA GLU A 71 24.93 -0.20 -4.46
C GLU A 71 25.97 -1.24 -4.91
N GLY A 72 26.11 -1.43 -6.22
CA GLY A 72 27.22 -2.15 -6.82
C GLY A 72 28.40 -1.21 -7.03
N ARG A 73 28.77 -0.96 -8.30
CA ARG A 73 29.80 0.04 -8.62
C ARG A 73 29.31 1.50 -8.44
N GLY A 74 28.01 1.73 -8.30
CA GLY A 74 27.43 3.06 -8.14
C GLY A 74 27.35 3.86 -9.45
N TRP A 75 27.03 5.15 -9.34
CA TRP A 75 26.62 5.98 -10.49
C TRP A 75 27.73 6.26 -11.52
N LEU A 76 28.92 6.66 -11.03
CA LEU A 76 29.99 7.25 -11.84
C LEU A 76 31.24 6.37 -11.97
N VAL A 77 31.08 5.06 -11.77
CA VAL A 77 32.14 4.06 -11.98
C VAL A 77 31.77 3.18 -13.16
N VAL A 78 32.74 2.92 -14.04
CA VAL A 78 32.57 2.07 -15.23
C VAL A 78 32.14 0.65 -14.82
N GLY A 79 31.09 0.14 -15.47
CA GLY A 79 30.58 -1.22 -15.28
C GLY A 79 31.52 -2.32 -15.80
N ALA A 80 31.12 -3.58 -15.64
CA ALA A 80 31.66 -4.72 -16.41
C ALA A 80 30.53 -5.63 -16.90
N HIS A 81 29.33 -5.07 -17.07
CA HIS A 81 28.10 -5.80 -17.34
C HIS A 81 27.83 -6.00 -18.84
N ALA A 82 28.33 -5.12 -19.72
CA ALA A 82 28.12 -5.19 -21.16
C ALA A 82 29.35 -4.64 -21.93
N PRO A 83 30.17 -5.50 -22.55
CA PRO A 83 31.32 -5.08 -23.35
C PRO A 83 30.95 -4.03 -24.41
N GLY A 84 31.76 -2.97 -24.55
CA GLY A 84 31.47 -1.85 -25.45
C GLY A 84 30.50 -0.80 -24.90
N HIS A 85 29.73 -1.13 -23.86
CA HIS A 85 28.69 -0.26 -23.28
C HIS A 85 28.91 0.07 -21.79
N ASN A 86 29.98 -0.42 -21.18
CA ASN A 86 30.26 -0.23 -19.74
C ASN A 86 30.50 1.24 -19.33
N THR A 87 31.01 2.06 -20.25
CA THR A 87 31.26 3.50 -20.03
C THR A 87 29.95 4.29 -20.13
N SER A 88 29.18 4.07 -21.20
CA SER A 88 27.91 4.76 -21.45
C SER A 88 26.75 4.28 -20.57
N GLY A 89 26.79 3.00 -20.19
CA GLY A 89 25.69 2.29 -19.55
C GLY A 89 25.78 2.27 -18.03
N ILE A 90 24.65 2.54 -17.39
CA ILE A 90 24.39 2.16 -16.00
C ILE A 90 23.74 0.78 -16.03
N GLY A 91 24.46 -0.25 -15.56
CA GLY A 91 23.95 -1.62 -15.49
C GLY A 91 23.21 -1.88 -14.19
N VAL A 92 21.93 -2.28 -14.29
CA VAL A 92 21.10 -2.67 -13.13
C VAL A 92 20.68 -4.12 -13.26
N CYS A 93 21.02 -4.92 -12.25
CA CYS A 93 20.77 -6.37 -12.25
C CYS A 93 19.70 -6.76 -11.24
N MET A 94 18.61 -7.36 -11.73
CA MET A 94 17.63 -8.03 -10.88
C MET A 94 18.21 -9.38 -10.40
N ILE A 95 18.14 -9.62 -9.09
CA ILE A 95 18.61 -10.85 -8.46
C ILE A 95 17.55 -11.93 -8.63
N GLY A 96 17.79 -12.86 -9.57
CA GLY A 96 16.82 -13.88 -9.94
C GLY A 96 17.02 -14.34 -11.38
N ARG A 97 15.96 -14.90 -11.97
CA ARG A 97 15.89 -15.41 -13.35
C ARG A 97 14.67 -14.86 -14.07
N ASP A 98 14.48 -15.28 -15.32
CA ASP A 98 13.27 -14.94 -16.05
C ASP A 98 12.02 -15.45 -15.31
N GLY A 99 10.97 -14.62 -15.27
CA GLY A 99 9.75 -14.88 -14.49
C GLY A 99 9.79 -14.45 -13.01
N ASP A 100 10.97 -14.16 -12.43
CA ASP A 100 11.06 -13.77 -11.02
C ASP A 100 10.79 -12.28 -10.76
N ALA A 101 10.65 -11.47 -11.81
CA ALA A 101 10.51 -10.02 -11.70
C ALA A 101 9.15 -9.61 -11.10
N THR A 102 9.12 -9.41 -9.79
CA THR A 102 7.96 -8.89 -9.05
C THR A 102 7.69 -7.42 -9.38
N PRO A 103 6.48 -6.90 -9.08
CA PRO A 103 6.20 -5.46 -9.16
C PRO A 103 7.16 -4.62 -8.30
N ALA A 104 7.52 -5.09 -7.10
CA ALA A 104 8.46 -4.39 -6.23
C ALA A 104 9.85 -4.23 -6.88
N ALA A 105 10.36 -5.28 -7.54
CA ALA A 105 11.62 -5.23 -8.26
C ALA A 105 11.56 -4.28 -9.47
N LYS A 106 10.48 -4.33 -10.27
CA LYS A 106 10.28 -3.43 -11.41
C LYS A 106 10.22 -1.96 -10.97
N ARG A 107 9.47 -1.65 -9.91
CA ARG A 107 9.41 -0.31 -9.31
C ARG A 107 10.78 0.17 -8.84
N ALA A 108 11.54 -0.69 -8.17
CA ALA A 108 12.90 -0.37 -7.74
C ALA A 108 13.83 -0.08 -8.94
N ILE A 109 13.83 -0.92 -9.97
CA ILE A 109 14.62 -0.68 -11.20
C ILE A 109 14.20 0.65 -11.85
N ARG A 110 12.89 0.93 -11.90
CA ARG A 110 12.37 2.19 -12.44
C ARG A 110 12.80 3.40 -11.62
N ALA A 111 12.79 3.31 -10.29
CA ALA A 111 13.26 4.36 -9.40
C ALA A 111 14.76 4.65 -9.59
N VAL A 112 15.59 3.62 -9.81
CA VAL A 112 17.02 3.80 -10.16
C VAL A 112 17.15 4.55 -11.50
N TYR A 113 16.31 4.21 -12.49
CA TYR A 113 16.29 4.92 -13.79
C TYR A 113 15.91 6.39 -13.62
N ASP A 114 14.83 6.70 -12.90
CA ASP A 114 14.37 8.07 -12.71
C ASP A 114 15.40 8.92 -11.95
N GLU A 115 16.06 8.33 -10.94
CA GLU A 115 17.17 8.98 -10.24
C GLU A 115 18.38 9.22 -11.16
N ALA A 116 18.71 8.27 -12.04
CA ALA A 116 19.76 8.46 -13.04
C ALA A 116 19.43 9.63 -13.99
N VAL A 117 18.18 9.70 -14.48
CA VAL A 117 17.71 10.79 -15.34
C VAL A 117 17.79 12.13 -14.62
N ARG A 118 17.34 12.18 -13.35
CA ARG A 118 17.39 13.39 -12.52
C ARG A 118 18.83 13.89 -12.35
N ARG A 119 19.78 12.99 -12.10
CA ARG A 119 21.21 13.34 -11.93
C ARG A 119 21.89 13.70 -13.24
N ALA A 120 21.55 13.03 -14.34
CA ALA A 120 22.09 13.31 -15.66
C ALA A 120 21.52 14.59 -16.29
N GLY A 121 20.35 15.05 -15.84
CA GLY A 121 19.60 16.16 -16.43
C GLY A 121 19.00 15.82 -17.80
N ARG A 122 18.91 14.54 -18.16
CA ARG A 122 18.42 14.04 -19.45
C ARG A 122 17.99 12.58 -19.37
N SER A 123 17.11 12.18 -20.29
CA SER A 123 16.73 10.77 -20.45
C SER A 123 17.92 9.91 -20.87
N LEU A 124 17.96 8.68 -20.36
CA LEU A 124 18.90 7.64 -20.79
C LEU A 124 18.15 6.60 -21.64
N ARG A 125 18.83 5.96 -22.58
CA ARG A 125 18.23 4.88 -23.38
C ARG A 125 17.95 3.67 -22.49
N LYS A 126 16.68 3.25 -22.40
CA LYS A 126 16.22 2.05 -21.70
C LYS A 126 16.51 0.82 -22.56
N LEU A 127 17.38 -0.07 -22.09
CA LEU A 127 17.87 -1.22 -22.85
C LEU A 127 17.83 -2.48 -21.98
N GLY A 128 17.53 -3.64 -22.59
CA GLY A 128 17.87 -4.93 -22.00
C GLY A 128 19.30 -5.33 -22.35
N HIS A 129 19.94 -6.19 -21.56
CA HIS A 129 21.30 -6.66 -21.89
C HIS A 129 21.40 -7.26 -23.32
N ARG A 130 20.39 -8.01 -23.75
CA ARG A 130 20.28 -8.55 -25.12
C ARG A 130 20.27 -7.52 -26.25
N ASP A 131 20.07 -6.23 -25.95
CA ASP A 131 20.11 -5.15 -26.94
C ASP A 131 21.53 -4.71 -27.30
N VAL A 132 22.48 -5.01 -26.42
CA VAL A 132 23.86 -4.55 -26.49
C VAL A 132 24.87 -5.69 -26.46
N TYR A 133 24.41 -6.93 -26.26
CA TYR A 133 25.25 -8.12 -26.24
C TYR A 133 24.46 -9.36 -26.65
N SER A 134 25.15 -10.37 -27.20
CA SER A 134 24.52 -11.65 -27.57
C SER A 134 24.28 -12.51 -26.31
N THR A 135 23.09 -12.40 -25.74
CA THR A 135 22.68 -13.10 -24.51
C THR A 135 21.15 -13.20 -24.40
N ASN A 136 20.66 -14.13 -23.59
CA ASN A 136 19.23 -14.20 -23.22
C ASN A 136 18.88 -13.24 -22.08
N CYS A 137 19.84 -12.65 -21.37
CA CYS A 137 19.61 -11.67 -20.33
C CYS A 137 18.90 -10.42 -20.91
N PRO A 138 17.84 -9.85 -20.28
CA PRO A 138 17.32 -10.11 -18.94
C PRO A 138 16.11 -11.08 -18.89
N GLY A 139 16.00 -12.03 -19.81
CA GLY A 139 14.82 -12.91 -19.91
C GLY A 139 13.67 -12.24 -20.67
N ASP A 140 12.67 -13.01 -21.06
CA ASP A 140 11.61 -12.52 -21.94
C ASP A 140 10.61 -11.63 -21.20
N GLN A 141 10.24 -11.96 -19.96
CA GLN A 141 9.28 -11.14 -19.20
C GLN A 141 9.84 -9.76 -18.84
N LEU A 142 11.04 -9.73 -18.24
CA LEU A 142 11.64 -8.46 -17.83
C LEU A 142 12.01 -7.61 -19.04
N TYR A 143 12.46 -8.24 -20.13
CA TYR A 143 12.73 -7.55 -21.39
C TYR A 143 11.47 -6.94 -22.02
N ALA A 144 10.34 -7.64 -22.02
CA ALA A 144 9.07 -7.10 -22.52
C ALA A 144 8.67 -5.82 -21.76
N TRP A 145 8.81 -5.81 -20.43
CA TRP A 145 8.56 -4.61 -19.61
C TRP A 145 9.55 -3.46 -19.92
N VAL A 146 10.83 -3.76 -20.16
CA VAL A 146 11.81 -2.76 -20.60
C VAL A 146 11.42 -2.15 -21.95
N ARG A 147 10.96 -3.00 -22.88
CA ARG A 147 10.54 -2.59 -24.23
C ARG A 147 9.29 -1.74 -24.25
N ASP A 148 8.40 -1.96 -23.28
CA ASP A 148 7.23 -1.11 -23.03
C ASP A 148 7.61 0.23 -22.35
N GLY A 149 8.91 0.52 -22.23
CA GLY A 149 9.40 1.78 -21.70
C GLY A 149 9.46 1.80 -20.18
N MET A 150 9.50 0.65 -19.51
CA MET A 150 9.51 0.54 -18.04
C MET A 150 8.36 1.36 -17.44
N PRO A 151 7.09 1.06 -17.74
CA PRO A 151 5.99 1.75 -17.07
C PRO A 151 6.22 1.67 -15.56
N ALA A 152 6.08 2.82 -14.89
CA ALA A 152 5.91 2.78 -13.45
C ALA A 152 4.54 2.14 -13.28
N ASP A 153 4.50 0.89 -12.83
CA ASP A 153 3.23 0.24 -12.51
C ASP A 153 2.41 1.25 -11.69
N ASP A 154 1.14 1.43 -12.05
CA ASP A 154 0.19 2.22 -11.26
C ASP A 154 0.40 1.82 -9.81
N ILE A 155 0.59 2.83 -8.96
CA ILE A 155 0.85 2.63 -7.56
C ILE A 155 -0.29 1.75 -7.04
N GLU A 156 -0.07 0.45 -6.82
CA GLU A 156 -0.78 -0.24 -5.76
C GLU A 156 -0.31 0.49 -4.50
N GLU A 157 -1.03 1.56 -4.19
CA GLU A 157 -0.95 2.26 -2.92
C GLU A 157 -1.18 1.18 -1.88
N ASP A 158 -0.09 0.75 -1.26
CA ASP A 158 -0.02 0.13 0.05
C ASP A 158 -1.37 0.15 0.78
N ASP A 159 -2.19 -0.91 0.61
CA ASP A 159 -3.52 -1.16 1.20
C ASP A 159 -4.20 0.08 1.81
N MET A 160 -4.29 1.19 1.06
CA MET A 160 -4.84 2.42 1.63
C MET A 160 -6.34 2.18 1.76
N PRO A 161 -6.89 2.18 2.98
CA PRO A 161 -8.31 1.95 3.12
C PRO A 161 -9.08 3.03 2.37
N ASP A 162 -10.10 2.59 1.65
CA ASP A 162 -11.21 3.48 1.36
C ASP A 162 -11.79 3.98 2.69
N TYR A 163 -12.49 5.10 2.65
CA TYR A 163 -13.18 5.55 3.85
C TYR A 163 -14.58 6.05 3.56
N VAL A 164 -15.45 5.81 4.53
CA VAL A 164 -16.78 6.40 4.62
C VAL A 164 -16.74 7.40 5.76
N SER A 165 -17.18 8.63 5.51
CA SER A 165 -17.33 9.67 6.52
C SER A 165 -18.71 10.29 6.38
N VAL A 166 -19.59 10.02 7.33
CA VAL A 166 -21.00 10.43 7.28
C VAL A 166 -21.46 11.09 8.58
N GLY A 167 -22.60 11.77 8.51
CA GLY A 167 -23.26 12.43 9.62
C GLY A 167 -24.77 12.32 9.54
N MET A 168 -25.41 12.55 10.68
CA MET A 168 -26.85 12.73 10.75
C MET A 168 -27.23 14.10 10.16
N ASP A 169 -28.31 14.13 9.39
CA ASP A 169 -28.98 15.32 8.88
C ASP A 169 -30.27 15.64 9.66
N GLN A 170 -30.84 14.63 10.32
CA GLN A 170 -32.05 14.73 11.14
C GLN A 170 -31.87 14.00 12.48
N SER A 171 -32.49 14.51 13.55
CA SER A 171 -32.54 13.82 14.83
C SER A 171 -33.54 12.65 14.80
N GLN A 172 -33.30 11.62 15.59
CA GLN A 172 -34.18 10.45 15.72
C GLN A 172 -34.66 10.28 17.16
N GLU A 173 -35.93 9.93 17.33
CA GLU A 173 -36.43 9.49 18.63
C GLU A 173 -35.71 8.21 19.08
N LEU A 174 -35.48 8.12 20.39
CA LEU A 174 -34.86 6.97 21.03
C LEU A 174 -35.82 6.46 22.11
N PRO A 175 -36.76 5.55 21.78
CA PRO A 175 -37.70 4.98 22.75
C PRO A 175 -37.02 4.00 23.71
N ALA A 176 -37.54 3.90 24.93
CA ALA A 176 -37.03 2.98 25.95
C ALA A 176 -37.11 1.52 25.50
N GLY A 177 -36.00 0.79 25.70
CA GLY A 177 -35.91 -0.65 25.42
C GLY A 177 -35.90 -1.04 23.95
N GLN A 178 -35.86 -0.06 23.02
CA GLN A 178 -35.83 -0.33 21.58
C GLN A 178 -34.46 0.04 20.97
N TRP A 179 -33.87 -0.91 20.26
CA TRP A 179 -32.70 -0.64 19.42
C TRP A 179 -33.12 0.27 18.25
N VAL A 180 -32.54 1.47 18.20
CA VAL A 180 -32.72 2.42 17.11
C VAL A 180 -31.48 2.41 16.23
N THR A 181 -31.69 2.09 14.96
CA THR A 181 -30.67 2.21 13.92
C THR A 181 -30.49 3.68 13.54
N VAL A 182 -29.27 4.18 13.63
CA VAL A 182 -28.94 5.57 13.30
C VAL A 182 -28.87 5.75 11.78
N ASN A 183 -29.54 6.79 11.28
CA ASN A 183 -29.56 7.16 9.88
C ASN A 183 -28.50 8.22 9.57
N TRP A 184 -27.80 8.03 8.46
CA TRP A 184 -26.74 8.92 8.00
C TRP A 184 -27.17 9.56 6.69
N GLY A 185 -27.79 10.75 6.77
CA GLY A 185 -28.26 11.48 5.59
C GLY A 185 -27.28 12.51 5.06
N LYS A 186 -26.18 12.79 5.77
CA LYS A 186 -25.14 13.71 5.32
C LYS A 186 -23.84 12.97 5.03
N GLU A 187 -23.32 13.13 3.82
CA GLU A 187 -22.06 12.54 3.40
C GLU A 187 -20.94 13.60 3.39
N TYR A 188 -19.83 13.29 4.03
CA TYR A 188 -18.63 14.14 4.06
C TYR A 188 -17.53 13.59 3.14
N GLY A 189 -17.55 12.29 2.84
CA GLY A 189 -16.66 11.63 1.89
C GLY A 189 -16.91 10.13 1.85
N ASP A 190 -17.13 9.61 0.65
CA ASP A 190 -17.24 8.19 0.33
C ASP A 190 -16.89 7.98 -1.15
N SER A 191 -15.61 8.15 -1.50
CA SER A 191 -15.17 8.10 -2.90
C SER A 191 -15.39 6.75 -3.58
N ALA A 192 -15.55 5.69 -2.78
CA ALA A 192 -15.72 4.32 -3.25
C ALA A 192 -17.18 3.82 -3.12
N HIS A 193 -18.13 4.69 -2.77
CA HIS A 193 -19.56 4.38 -2.73
C HIS A 193 -19.91 3.19 -1.83
N HIS A 194 -19.24 3.07 -0.69
CA HIS A 194 -19.52 2.05 0.34
C HIS A 194 -20.74 2.42 1.20
N HIS A 195 -21.11 3.70 1.21
CA HIS A 195 -22.38 4.22 1.71
C HIS A 195 -23.42 4.17 0.59
N TRP A 196 -24.69 4.09 0.96
CA TRP A 196 -25.75 4.11 -0.04
C TRP A 196 -26.02 5.57 -0.45
N ASP A 197 -25.68 5.93 -1.69
CA ASP A 197 -25.69 7.30 -2.24
C ASP A 197 -26.98 8.13 -2.08
N LYS A 198 -28.11 7.51 -1.71
CA LYS A 198 -29.36 8.23 -1.38
C LYS A 198 -29.48 8.65 0.09
N GLY A 199 -28.43 8.45 0.89
CA GLY A 199 -28.51 8.49 2.35
C GLY A 199 -29.05 7.18 2.93
N GLY A 200 -28.84 6.94 4.22
CA GLY A 200 -29.44 5.80 4.91
C GLY A 200 -28.66 5.28 6.13
N PRO A 201 -29.13 4.17 6.73
CA PRO A 201 -28.56 3.65 7.97
C PRO A 201 -27.26 2.84 7.80
N SER A 202 -26.92 2.49 6.56
CA SER A 202 -25.80 1.59 6.27
C SER A 202 -24.49 2.37 6.17
N LEU A 203 -23.40 1.81 6.66
CA LEU A 203 -22.08 2.44 6.75
C LEU A 203 -21.07 1.81 5.80
N VAL A 204 -21.11 0.48 5.64
CA VAL A 204 -20.19 -0.29 4.79
C VAL A 204 -21.00 -1.34 4.05
N ILE A 205 -20.74 -1.53 2.76
CA ILE A 205 -21.28 -2.61 1.94
C ILE A 205 -20.26 -3.75 1.89
N GLY A 206 -20.70 -4.98 2.17
CA GLY A 206 -19.83 -6.14 2.05
C GLY A 206 -19.79 -6.74 0.63
N PRO A 207 -18.75 -7.50 0.29
CA PRO A 207 -17.73 -8.02 1.20
C PRO A 207 -16.58 -7.05 1.47
N ALA A 208 -16.25 -6.82 2.74
CA ALA A 208 -15.14 -5.95 3.13
C ALA A 208 -14.62 -6.26 4.54
N ARG A 209 -13.35 -5.90 4.80
CA ARG A 209 -12.84 -5.68 6.16
C ARG A 209 -13.02 -4.21 6.52
N TYR A 210 -13.33 -3.90 7.76
CA TYR A 210 -13.54 -2.52 8.17
C TYR A 210 -13.11 -2.23 9.61
N ALA A 211 -12.82 -0.95 9.87
CA ALA A 211 -12.70 -0.38 11.20
C ALA A 211 -13.72 0.75 11.34
N LEU A 212 -14.50 0.77 12.41
CA LEU A 212 -15.60 1.72 12.60
C LEU A 212 -15.35 2.61 13.82
N THR A 213 -15.62 3.90 13.67
CA THR A 213 -15.83 4.83 14.77
C THR A 213 -17.17 5.55 14.59
N ALA A 214 -18.09 5.44 15.55
CA ALA A 214 -19.36 6.13 15.55
C ALA A 214 -19.50 7.00 16.80
N ASN A 215 -19.93 8.25 16.60
CA ASN A 215 -20.18 9.23 17.64
C ASN A 215 -21.61 9.71 17.55
N VAL A 216 -22.40 9.61 18.62
CA VAL A 216 -23.73 10.21 18.66
C VAL A 216 -23.97 10.99 19.96
N ARG A 217 -24.72 12.08 19.87
CA ARG A 217 -25.18 12.88 20.99
C ARG A 217 -26.61 12.48 21.32
N VAL A 218 -26.82 11.95 22.52
CA VAL A 218 -28.13 11.56 23.05
C VAL A 218 -28.61 12.60 24.07
N GLU A 219 -29.87 13.00 23.97
CA GLU A 219 -30.51 14.01 24.83
C GLU A 219 -31.84 13.50 25.39
N GLY A 220 -32.34 14.18 26.42
CA GLY A 220 -33.67 13.91 26.98
C GLY A 220 -33.73 12.69 27.89
N LEU A 221 -32.59 12.13 28.29
CA LEU A 221 -32.50 11.03 29.25
C LEU A 221 -32.14 11.56 30.64
N PRO A 222 -32.81 11.09 31.71
CA PRO A 222 -32.39 11.40 33.08
C PRO A 222 -30.95 10.92 33.35
N PRO A 223 -30.14 11.69 34.11
CA PRO A 223 -28.81 11.24 34.52
C PRO A 223 -28.86 9.89 35.24
N GLY A 224 -27.91 9.01 34.94
CA GLY A 224 -27.89 7.65 35.47
C GLY A 224 -28.66 6.61 34.63
N THR A 225 -29.36 7.02 33.57
CA THR A 225 -29.99 6.08 32.63
C THR A 225 -28.92 5.27 31.90
N GLU A 226 -29.06 3.95 31.85
CA GLU A 226 -28.16 3.07 31.10
C GLU A 226 -28.44 3.13 29.60
N LEU A 227 -27.38 3.18 28.79
CA LEU A 227 -27.43 3.06 27.33
C LEU A 227 -26.48 1.97 26.84
N GLN A 228 -26.82 1.40 25.69
CA GLN A 228 -25.95 0.50 24.97
C GLN A 228 -25.84 0.92 23.50
N ALA A 229 -24.70 0.63 22.88
CA ALA A 229 -24.46 0.84 21.46
C ALA A 229 -23.75 -0.36 20.85
N ARG A 230 -24.01 -0.63 19.56
CA ARG A 230 -23.39 -1.73 18.81
C ARG A 230 -23.35 -1.46 17.32
N ALA A 231 -22.44 -2.15 16.63
CA ALA A 231 -22.54 -2.38 15.19
C ALA A 231 -23.29 -3.69 14.91
N ILE A 232 -23.99 -3.76 13.78
CA ILE A 232 -24.68 -4.96 13.32
C ILE A 232 -24.43 -5.19 11.83
N GLU A 233 -24.56 -6.44 11.40
CA GLU A 233 -24.70 -6.80 9.99
C GLU A 233 -26.18 -6.98 9.65
N HIS A 234 -26.63 -6.24 8.66
CA HIS A 234 -27.99 -6.28 8.13
C HIS A 234 -27.98 -6.88 6.74
N ALA A 235 -28.80 -7.91 6.49
CA ALA A 235 -28.90 -8.50 5.17
C ALA A 235 -29.63 -7.56 4.21
N GLU A 236 -29.21 -7.51 2.95
CA GLU A 236 -29.94 -6.74 1.92
C GLU A 236 -31.35 -7.27 1.67
N SER A 237 -31.57 -8.58 1.89
CA SER A 237 -32.89 -9.21 1.88
C SER A 237 -33.77 -8.81 3.07
N GLY A 238 -33.23 -8.08 4.05
CA GLY A 238 -33.91 -7.60 5.25
C GLY A 238 -33.59 -8.42 6.50
N GLY A 239 -33.63 -7.73 7.65
CA GLY A 239 -33.38 -8.30 8.97
C GLY A 239 -31.91 -8.19 9.43
N ASP A 240 -31.73 -8.10 10.74
CA ASP A 240 -30.42 -8.07 11.37
C ASP A 240 -29.95 -9.53 11.57
N VAL A 241 -28.73 -9.85 11.12
CA VAL A 241 -28.25 -11.24 11.03
C VAL A 241 -27.09 -11.52 11.99
N SER A 242 -26.31 -10.50 12.34
CA SER A 242 -25.23 -10.60 13.32
C SER A 242 -25.08 -9.30 14.09
N ALA A 243 -24.79 -9.40 15.39
CA ALA A 243 -24.50 -8.24 16.23
C ALA A 243 -23.04 -8.29 16.70
N GLY A 244 -22.33 -7.18 16.49
CA GLY A 244 -20.99 -6.96 17.03
C GLY A 244 -21.01 -6.75 18.54
N PRO A 245 -19.83 -6.47 19.15
CA PRO A 245 -19.73 -6.26 20.59
C PRO A 245 -20.58 -5.07 21.05
N ILE A 246 -21.16 -5.19 22.25
CA ILE A 246 -21.96 -4.12 22.87
C ILE A 246 -21.03 -3.25 23.73
N ALA A 247 -21.17 -1.94 23.60
CA ALA A 247 -20.57 -0.97 24.51
C ALA A 247 -21.65 -0.34 25.39
N GLU A 248 -21.36 -0.19 26.68
CA GLU A 248 -22.28 0.36 27.70
C GLU A 248 -21.89 1.79 28.09
N TYR A 249 -22.90 2.61 28.38
CA TYR A 249 -22.76 4.02 28.76
C TYR A 249 -23.79 4.37 29.82
N VAL A 250 -23.55 5.48 30.52
CA VAL A 250 -24.50 6.05 31.49
C VAL A 250 -24.79 7.48 31.10
N ALA A 251 -26.07 7.85 31.13
CA ALA A 251 -26.52 9.18 30.77
C ALA A 251 -25.97 10.24 31.74
N SER A 252 -25.40 11.31 31.19
CA SER A 252 -24.96 12.49 31.93
C SER A 252 -26.05 13.56 31.98
N GLU A 253 -25.84 14.58 32.83
CA GLU A 253 -26.68 15.77 32.83
C GLU A 253 -26.59 16.53 31.50
N GLY A 254 -27.74 16.96 30.96
CA GLY A 254 -27.84 17.61 29.66
C GLY A 254 -27.82 16.63 28.49
N ALA A 255 -26.61 16.36 27.95
CA ALA A 255 -26.42 15.51 26.78
C ALA A 255 -25.33 14.47 27.03
N THR A 256 -25.56 13.25 26.54
CA THR A 256 -24.64 12.11 26.63
C THR A 256 -23.97 11.87 25.28
N PHE A 257 -22.65 11.73 25.26
CA PHE A 257 -21.90 11.47 24.03
C PHE A 257 -21.48 10.00 24.01
N VAL A 258 -22.10 9.24 23.11
CA VAL A 258 -21.77 7.83 22.87
C VAL A 258 -20.64 7.78 21.85
N HIS A 259 -19.49 7.23 22.24
CA HIS A 259 -18.35 6.99 21.37
C HIS A 259 -18.08 5.49 21.25
N TYR A 260 -18.47 4.92 20.11
CA TYR A 260 -18.29 3.51 19.81
C TYR A 260 -17.14 3.32 18.81
N SER A 261 -16.20 2.42 19.13
CA SER A 261 -15.09 2.07 18.25
C SER A 261 -15.01 0.55 18.11
N LEU A 262 -14.92 0.09 16.87
CA LEU A 262 -14.68 -1.31 16.50
C LEU A 262 -13.38 -1.34 15.68
N PRO A 263 -12.25 -1.76 16.27
CA PRO A 263 -10.94 -1.64 15.64
C PRO A 263 -10.77 -2.46 14.35
N ALA A 264 -11.45 -3.60 14.25
CA ALA A 264 -11.43 -4.45 13.07
C ALA A 264 -12.61 -5.42 13.11
N ASP A 265 -13.28 -5.59 11.97
CA ASP A 265 -14.27 -6.64 11.74
C ASP A 265 -14.44 -6.89 10.22
N MET A 266 -15.29 -7.84 9.85
CA MET A 266 -15.63 -8.16 8.46
C MET A 266 -17.13 -8.09 8.23
N VAL A 267 -17.54 -7.70 7.03
CA VAL A 267 -18.93 -7.78 6.57
C VAL A 267 -18.99 -8.67 5.34
N GLY A 268 -19.91 -9.63 5.33
CA GLY A 268 -20.05 -10.58 4.24
C GLY A 268 -20.69 -9.98 2.98
N LYS A 269 -20.54 -10.66 1.84
CA LYS A 269 -21.24 -10.30 0.60
C LYS A 269 -22.76 -10.32 0.81
N GLY A 270 -23.45 -9.25 0.40
CA GLY A 270 -24.91 -9.12 0.55
C GLY A 270 -25.35 -8.66 1.94
N TYR A 271 -24.41 -8.22 2.78
CA TYR A 271 -24.65 -7.63 4.09
C TYR A 271 -24.13 -6.19 4.14
N ARG A 272 -24.68 -5.43 5.09
CA ARG A 272 -24.28 -4.05 5.35
C ARG A 272 -24.09 -3.80 6.83
N VAL A 273 -23.09 -2.99 7.16
CA VAL A 273 -22.85 -2.58 8.55
C VAL A 273 -23.80 -1.44 8.92
N ARG A 274 -24.45 -1.53 10.07
CA ARG A 274 -25.25 -0.44 10.65
C ARG A 274 -24.89 -0.22 12.11
N PHE A 275 -25.22 0.96 12.63
CA PHE A 275 -24.97 1.33 14.02
C PHE A 275 -26.30 1.53 14.77
N GLN A 276 -26.40 0.96 15.96
CA GLN A 276 -27.60 1.00 16.79
C GLN A 276 -27.31 1.51 18.19
N VAL A 277 -28.30 2.19 18.78
CA VAL A 277 -28.28 2.65 20.18
C VAL A 277 -29.60 2.26 20.86
N VAL A 278 -29.56 1.93 22.15
CA VAL A 278 -30.72 1.70 23.01
C VAL A 278 -30.49 2.31 24.38
N HIS A 279 -31.57 2.63 25.10
CA HIS A 279 -31.51 2.98 26.53
C HIS A 279 -32.54 2.20 27.33
N PHE A 280 -32.29 2.04 28.63
CA PHE A 280 -33.13 1.25 29.55
C PHE A 280 -33.81 2.14 30.62
N GLY A 281 -34.05 3.41 30.29
CA GLY A 281 -34.72 4.37 31.17
C GLY A 281 -36.23 4.45 30.96
N ALA A 282 -36.85 5.47 31.56
CA ALA A 282 -38.25 5.82 31.29
C ALA A 282 -38.35 6.93 30.23
N GLY A 283 -39.44 6.92 29.45
CA GLY A 283 -39.72 7.93 28.43
C GLY A 283 -38.96 7.70 27.12
N THR A 284 -39.00 8.72 26.25
CA THR A 284 -38.35 8.71 24.94
C THR A 284 -37.24 9.75 24.94
N GLY A 285 -36.00 9.29 24.78
CA GLY A 285 -34.86 10.15 24.52
C GLY A 285 -34.77 10.54 23.05
N ARG A 286 -33.65 11.16 22.66
CA ARG A 286 -33.40 11.55 21.27
C ARG A 286 -31.93 11.39 20.91
N VAL A 287 -31.66 10.74 19.78
CA VAL A 287 -30.35 10.85 19.11
C VAL A 287 -30.37 12.18 18.35
N ALA A 288 -29.78 13.21 18.95
CA ALA A 288 -29.89 14.59 18.48
C ALA A 288 -28.98 14.87 17.27
N SER A 289 -27.78 14.30 17.27
CA SER A 289 -26.82 14.41 16.17
C SER A 289 -25.78 13.30 16.24
N GLY A 290 -25.01 13.11 15.17
CA GLY A 290 -23.98 12.09 15.14
C GLY A 290 -23.13 12.12 13.88
N SER A 291 -22.03 11.39 13.93
CA SER A 291 -21.13 11.13 12.80
C SER A 291 -20.52 9.75 12.92
N ALA A 292 -20.20 9.15 11.78
CA ALA A 292 -19.50 7.88 11.73
C ALA A 292 -18.40 7.92 10.66
N LYS A 293 -17.30 7.23 10.95
CA LYS A 293 -16.18 7.04 10.06
C LYS A 293 -15.87 5.56 9.97
N CYS A 294 -15.71 5.05 8.75
CA CYS A 294 -15.23 3.70 8.50
C CYS A 294 -13.98 3.75 7.64
N LEU A 295 -12.96 2.99 8.02
CA LEU A 295 -11.90 2.58 7.09
C LEU A 295 -12.33 1.24 6.50
N VAL A 296 -12.20 1.07 5.19
CA VAL A 296 -12.75 -0.06 4.44
C VAL A 296 -11.68 -0.63 3.51
N TRP A 297 -11.49 -1.94 3.60
CA TRP A 297 -10.67 -2.72 2.67
C TRP A 297 -11.58 -3.71 1.95
N PRO A 298 -11.95 -3.45 0.68
CA PRO A 298 -12.74 -4.37 -0.13
C PRO A 298 -12.05 -5.73 -0.26
N THR A 299 -12.82 -6.82 -0.31
CA THR A 299 -12.30 -8.20 -0.38
C THR A 299 -12.93 -9.06 -1.47
#